data_AF-A0A7X2TUF6-F1
#
_entry.id   AF-A0A7X2TUF6-F1
#
_cell.length_a   1.000
_cell.length_b   1.000
_cell.length_c   1.000
_cell.angle_alpha   90.00
_cell.angle_beta   90.00
_cell.angle_gamma   90.00
#
_symmetry.space_group_name_H-M   'P 1'
#
loop_
_entity.id
_entity.type
_entity.pdbx_description
1 polymer ?
#
loop_
_entity_poly.entity_id
_entity_poly.type
_entity_poly.pdbx_seq_one_letter_code
_entity_poly.pdbx_strand_id
1 'polypeptide(L)'
;MEPTMSALIPRAGHTTREEDLTMDAGQKLKRARERLDLRFRDVVEASQKIAEIHKSSEYLIALSQLSAIENQGLVPNVYRIYSLCVIYRLDILEVLEWYQVPIASLPADAARITHEQTHIIGFRSTEALAKFWSSDIHSDSRGASFGC
;
A
#
# COMPACT_ATOMS: atom_id res chain seq x y z
N MET A 1 56.33 -18.71 -21.39
CA MET A 1 55.51 -18.13 -22.47
C MET A 1 54.09 -18.04 -21.94
N GLU A 2 53.57 -16.83 -22.03
CA GLU A 2 52.40 -16.25 -21.37
C GLU A 2 51.07 -17.02 -21.49
N PRO A 3 50.13 -16.75 -20.57
CA PRO A 3 48.82 -17.37 -20.48
C PRO A 3 47.81 -16.72 -21.44
N THR A 4 46.64 -17.33 -21.64
CA THR A 4 45.51 -16.65 -22.31
C THR A 4 44.31 -16.61 -21.38
N MET A 5 44.07 -15.41 -20.84
CA MET A 5 42.80 -14.97 -20.28
C MET A 5 41.70 -14.96 -21.36
N SER A 6 40.50 -15.46 -21.04
CA SER A 6 39.21 -15.04 -21.61
C SER A 6 38.10 -15.82 -20.88
N ALA A 7 37.01 -15.28 -20.36
CA ALA A 7 36.59 -13.92 -20.09
C ALA A 7 35.51 -14.00 -18.98
N LEU A 8 35.46 -12.94 -18.20
CA LEU A 8 34.45 -12.62 -17.21
C LEU A 8 33.06 -12.57 -17.87
N ILE A 9 32.08 -13.30 -17.35
CA ILE A 9 30.66 -12.94 -17.53
C ILE A 9 30.19 -12.41 -16.17
N PRO A 10 29.85 -11.12 -16.03
CA PRO A 10 29.17 -10.64 -14.84
C PRO A 10 27.71 -11.10 -14.92
N ARG A 11 27.31 -12.02 -14.05
CA ARG A 11 25.88 -12.31 -13.85
C ARG A 11 25.27 -11.12 -13.09
N ALA A 12 24.69 -10.21 -13.87
CA ALA A 12 23.91 -9.10 -13.38
C ALA A 12 22.76 -9.59 -12.48
N GLY A 13 22.55 -8.83 -11.40
CA GLY A 13 21.51 -8.90 -10.37
C GLY A 13 20.34 -9.85 -10.60
N HIS A 14 20.32 -10.94 -9.83
CA HIS A 14 19.12 -11.73 -9.60
C HIS A 14 18.93 -11.96 -8.09
N THR A 15 18.73 -10.89 -7.33
CA THR A 15 18.38 -11.02 -5.89
C THR A 15 17.37 -9.96 -5.46
N THR A 16 16.31 -9.73 -6.24
CA THR A 16 15.24 -8.79 -5.84
C THR A 16 13.83 -9.36 -5.98
N ARG A 17 13.66 -10.55 -6.60
CA ARG A 17 12.30 -11.13 -6.81
C ARG A 17 11.93 -12.27 -5.84
N GLU A 18 12.89 -12.97 -5.25
CA GLU A 18 12.61 -14.10 -4.34
C GLU A 18 12.44 -13.68 -2.86
N GLU A 19 13.08 -12.60 -2.43
CA GLU A 19 12.93 -12.06 -1.07
C GLU A 19 11.53 -11.49 -0.79
N ASP A 20 10.77 -11.21 -1.85
CA ASP A 20 9.46 -10.54 -1.78
C ASP A 20 8.30 -11.52 -1.48
N LEU A 21 8.54 -12.84 -1.63
CA LEU A 21 7.56 -13.89 -1.35
C LEU A 21 7.50 -14.28 0.13
N THR A 22 8.56 -13.99 0.91
CA THR A 22 8.66 -14.35 2.34
C THR A 22 8.55 -13.15 3.28
N MET A 23 8.48 -11.94 2.73
CA MET A 23 8.48 -10.74 3.54
C MET A 23 7.08 -10.42 4.05
N ASP A 24 6.97 -10.34 5.38
CA ASP A 24 5.74 -9.97 6.08
C ASP A 24 5.23 -8.59 5.63
N ALA A 25 3.90 -8.42 5.62
CA ALA A 25 3.24 -7.18 5.18
C ALA A 25 3.74 -5.95 5.94
N GLY A 26 4.01 -6.09 7.25
CA GLY A 26 4.56 -5.02 8.07
C GLY A 26 5.92 -4.53 7.58
N GLN A 27 6.77 -5.46 7.15
CA GLN A 27 8.10 -5.14 6.63
C GLN A 27 8.04 -4.48 5.24
N LYS A 28 7.04 -4.81 4.41
CA LYS A 28 6.73 -4.09 3.15
C LYS A 28 6.34 -2.64 3.43
N LEU A 29 5.44 -2.42 4.38
CA LEU A 29 5.03 -1.07 4.82
C LEU A 29 6.22 -0.27 5.37
N LYS A 30 7.06 -0.90 6.19
CA LYS A 30 8.27 -0.29 6.74
C LYS A 30 9.23 0.19 5.65
N ARG A 31 9.48 -0.64 4.64
CA ARG A 31 10.31 -0.26 3.47
C ARG A 31 9.69 0.89 2.69
N ALA A 32 8.37 0.90 2.53
CA ALA A 32 7.67 2.00 1.86
C ALA A 32 7.84 3.33 2.61
N ARG A 33 7.74 3.31 3.95
CA ARG A 33 8.00 4.48 4.80
C ARG A 33 9.44 4.98 4.66
N GLU A 34 10.41 4.08 4.76
CA GLU A 34 11.85 4.40 4.71
C GLU A 34 12.27 4.94 3.34
N ARG A 35 11.68 4.45 2.25
CA ARG A 35 11.90 4.96 0.89
C ARG A 35 11.50 6.45 0.74
N LEU A 36 10.57 6.92 1.55
CA LEU A 36 10.11 8.32 1.57
C LEU A 36 10.83 9.16 2.63
N ASP A 37 11.82 8.60 3.33
CA ASP A 37 12.53 9.22 4.45
C ASP A 37 11.59 9.72 5.56
N LEU A 38 10.46 9.02 5.76
CA LEU A 38 9.48 9.38 6.78
C LEU A 38 9.84 8.74 8.12
N ARG A 39 9.87 9.57 9.16
CA ARG A 39 9.97 9.09 10.54
C ARG A 39 8.58 8.78 11.06
N PHE A 40 8.52 8.04 12.15
CA PHE A 40 7.25 7.67 12.78
C PHE A 40 6.37 8.88 13.12
N ARG A 41 6.97 9.96 13.62
CA ARG A 41 6.22 11.19 13.97
C ARG A 41 5.56 11.82 12.74
N ASP A 42 6.26 11.83 11.61
CA ASP A 42 5.76 12.42 10.37
C ASP A 42 4.50 11.64 9.89
N VAL A 43 4.47 10.32 10.09
CA VAL A 43 3.30 9.47 9.79
C VAL A 43 2.14 9.74 10.75
N VAL A 44 2.41 9.88 12.06
CA VAL A 44 1.36 10.20 13.03
C VAL A 44 0.72 11.54 12.69
N GLU A 45 1.51 12.58 12.45
CA GLU A 45 1.03 13.91 12.08
C GLU A 45 0.23 13.90 10.77
N ALA A 46 0.70 13.16 9.76
CA ALA A 46 -0.03 13.03 8.50
C ALA A 46 -1.37 12.29 8.69
N SER A 47 -1.40 11.21 9.47
CA SER A 47 -2.63 10.47 9.76
C SER A 47 -3.63 11.29 10.58
N GLN A 48 -3.15 12.18 11.46
CA GLN A 48 -3.97 13.14 12.19
C GLN A 48 -4.67 14.12 11.23
N LYS A 49 -3.95 14.66 10.23
CA LYS A 49 -4.54 15.53 9.21
C LYS A 49 -5.63 14.81 8.40
N ILE A 50 -5.41 13.53 8.06
CA ILE A 50 -6.42 12.70 7.37
C ILE A 50 -7.66 12.53 8.26
N ALA A 51 -7.47 12.22 9.55
CA ALA A 51 -8.57 12.09 10.50
C ALA A 51 -9.42 13.38 10.61
N GLU A 52 -8.77 14.55 10.56
CA GLU A 52 -9.45 15.85 10.55
C GLU A 52 -10.25 16.09 9.26
N ILE A 53 -9.66 15.80 8.09
CA ILE A 53 -10.32 15.93 6.78
C ILE A 53 -11.59 15.06 6.72
N HIS A 54 -11.49 13.82 7.18
CA HIS A 54 -12.60 12.87 7.19
C HIS A 54 -13.51 12.97 8.43
N LYS A 55 -13.17 13.84 9.38
CA LYS A 55 -13.88 14.01 10.67
C LYS A 55 -14.07 12.69 11.43
N SER A 56 -13.08 11.81 11.39
CA SER A 56 -13.11 10.52 12.07
C SER A 56 -11.73 10.16 12.62
N SER A 57 -11.66 9.83 13.91
CA SER A 57 -10.43 9.44 14.58
C SER A 57 -9.94 8.04 14.20
N GLU A 58 -10.74 7.24 13.49
CA GLU A 58 -10.35 5.89 13.05
C GLU A 58 -9.19 5.89 12.06
N TYR A 59 -8.97 7.01 11.36
CA TYR A 59 -7.86 7.23 10.43
C TYR A 59 -6.52 7.52 11.13
N LEU A 60 -6.54 7.92 12.40
CA LEU A 60 -5.33 8.23 13.16
C LEU A 60 -4.55 6.94 13.47
N ILE A 61 -3.23 7.01 13.28
CA ILE A 61 -2.29 5.94 13.64
C ILE A 61 -1.36 6.49 14.71
N ALA A 62 -1.44 5.96 15.92
CA ALA A 62 -0.51 6.33 17.00
C ALA A 62 0.86 5.63 16.85
N LEU A 63 1.92 6.21 17.44
CA LEU A 63 3.30 5.68 17.36
C LEU A 63 3.41 4.18 17.70
N SER A 64 2.78 3.75 18.79
CA SER A 64 2.80 2.35 19.24
C SER A 64 2.13 1.43 18.22
N GLN A 65 0.99 1.86 17.67
CA GLN A 65 0.26 1.09 16.66
C GLN A 65 1.06 0.99 15.36
N LEU A 66 1.70 2.08 14.94
CA LEU A 66 2.59 2.05 13.78
C LEU A 66 3.74 1.05 13.96
N SER A 67 4.36 1.03 15.15
CA SER A 67 5.41 0.07 15.48
C SER A 67 4.92 -1.37 15.42
N ALA A 68 3.74 -1.64 15.98
CA ALA A 68 3.13 -2.96 15.96
C ALA A 68 2.76 -3.41 14.55
N ILE A 69 2.25 -2.50 13.71
CA ILE A 69 1.94 -2.79 12.30
C ILE A 69 3.22 -3.13 11.53
N GLU A 70 4.27 -2.32 11.66
CA GLU A 70 5.48 -2.48 10.85
C GLU A 70 6.40 -3.62 11.32
N ASN A 71 6.38 -3.96 12.62
CA ASN A 71 7.38 -4.88 13.18
C ASN A 71 6.79 -6.08 13.93
N GLN A 72 5.49 -6.10 14.23
CA GLN A 72 4.87 -7.14 15.08
C GLN A 72 3.70 -7.87 14.38
N GLY A 73 3.47 -7.59 13.09
CA GLY A 73 2.41 -8.24 12.31
C GLY A 73 0.99 -7.81 12.71
N LEU A 74 0.82 -6.67 13.39
CA LEU A 74 -0.52 -6.15 13.69
C LEU A 74 -1.24 -5.79 12.39
N VAL A 75 -2.42 -6.39 12.17
CA VAL A 75 -3.26 -6.08 11.01
C VAL A 75 -4.00 -4.74 11.25
N PRO A 76 -3.77 -3.71 10.43
CA PRO A 76 -4.51 -2.45 10.51
C PRO A 76 -5.98 -2.64 10.09
N ASN A 77 -6.88 -1.84 10.66
CA ASN A 77 -8.25 -1.75 10.16
C ASN A 77 -8.27 -1.03 8.79
N VAL A 78 -9.42 -1.06 8.11
CA VAL A 78 -9.57 -0.47 6.76
C VAL A 78 -9.25 1.03 6.71
N TYR A 79 -9.60 1.81 7.74
CA TYR A 79 -9.31 3.24 7.81
C TYR A 79 -7.81 3.53 7.91
N ARG A 80 -7.08 2.70 8.67
CA ARG A 80 -5.63 2.80 8.80
C ARG A 80 -4.91 2.30 7.56
N ILE A 81 -5.41 1.26 6.90
CA ILE A 81 -4.92 0.86 5.57
C ILE A 81 -5.04 2.04 4.61
N TYR A 82 -6.20 2.71 4.58
CA TYR A 82 -6.39 3.91 3.78
C TYR A 82 -5.34 4.99 4.13
N SER A 83 -5.19 5.34 5.41
CA SER A 83 -4.19 6.33 5.84
C SER A 83 -2.78 5.95 5.42
N LEU A 84 -2.37 4.68 5.60
CA LEU A 84 -1.06 4.19 5.19
C LEU A 84 -0.88 4.28 3.67
N CYS A 85 -1.90 3.93 2.88
CA CYS A 85 -1.84 4.03 1.42
C CYS A 85 -1.64 5.49 0.97
N VAL A 86 -2.38 6.42 1.58
CA VAL A 86 -2.26 7.86 1.28
C VAL A 86 -0.88 8.39 1.67
N ILE A 87 -0.37 8.06 2.86
CA ILE A 87 0.89 8.60 3.38
C ILE A 87 2.09 7.96 2.66
N TYR A 88 2.07 6.64 2.44
CA TYR A 88 3.16 5.88 1.83
C TYR A 88 3.11 5.83 0.30
N ARG A 89 2.08 6.44 -0.30
CA ARG A 89 1.85 6.48 -1.75
C ARG A 89 1.77 5.06 -2.35
N LEU A 90 0.94 4.22 -1.74
CA LEU A 90 0.76 2.82 -2.11
C LEU A 90 -0.61 2.61 -2.77
N ASP A 91 -0.70 1.61 -3.64
CA ASP A 91 -1.97 1.11 -4.16
C ASP A 91 -2.65 0.25 -3.08
N ILE A 92 -3.92 0.54 -2.79
CA ILE A 92 -4.66 -0.17 -1.75
C ILE A 92 -4.89 -1.65 -2.08
N LEU A 93 -5.04 -2.00 -3.36
CA LEU A 93 -5.23 -3.39 -3.79
C LEU A 93 -3.94 -4.18 -3.56
N GLU A 94 -2.79 -3.59 -3.90
CA GLU A 94 -1.48 -4.19 -3.65
C GLU A 94 -1.23 -4.41 -2.15
N VAL A 95 -1.56 -3.42 -1.30
CA VAL A 95 -1.42 -3.54 0.15
C VAL A 95 -2.31 -4.65 0.72
N LEU A 96 -3.54 -4.81 0.20
CA LEU A 96 -4.43 -5.90 0.63
C LEU A 96 -3.87 -7.28 0.25
N GLU A 97 -3.24 -7.40 -0.91
CA GLU A 97 -2.54 -8.63 -1.32
C GLU A 97 -1.36 -8.97 -0.39
N TRP A 98 -0.66 -7.96 0.15
CA TRP A 98 0.39 -8.19 1.16
C TRP A 98 -0.14 -8.85 2.45
N TYR A 99 -1.41 -8.62 2.79
CA TYR A 99 -2.11 -9.28 3.89
C TYR A 99 -2.87 -10.56 3.45
N GLN A 100 -2.50 -11.13 2.30
CA GLN A 100 -3.10 -12.35 1.74
C GLN A 100 -4.61 -12.22 1.50
N VAL A 101 -5.09 -11.02 1.14
CA VAL A 101 -6.48 -10.76 0.76
C VAL A 101 -6.57 -10.69 -0.78
N PRO A 102 -6.93 -11.78 -1.48
CA PRO A 102 -6.92 -11.83 -2.94
C PRO A 102 -8.18 -11.17 -3.52
N ILE A 103 -8.18 -9.84 -3.65
CA ILE A 103 -9.34 -9.08 -4.14
C ILE A 103 -9.76 -9.52 -5.56
N ALA A 104 -8.81 -9.94 -6.40
CA ALA A 104 -9.10 -10.46 -7.73
C ALA A 104 -9.96 -11.75 -7.73
N SER A 105 -9.90 -12.55 -6.66
CA SER A 105 -10.69 -13.78 -6.51
C SER A 105 -12.11 -13.51 -6.04
N LEU A 106 -12.41 -12.30 -5.55
CA LEU A 106 -13.68 -11.97 -4.91
C LEU A 106 -14.90 -12.27 -5.80
N PRO A 107 -14.92 -11.95 -7.12
CA PRO A 107 -16.03 -12.34 -7.99
C PRO A 107 -16.21 -13.85 -8.14
N ALA A 108 -15.10 -14.59 -8.23
CA ALA A 108 -15.13 -16.05 -8.35
C ALA A 108 -15.61 -16.70 -7.04
N ASP A 109 -15.19 -16.17 -5.90
CA ASP A 109 -15.64 -16.63 -4.58
C ASP A 109 -17.12 -16.32 -4.36
N ALA A 110 -17.58 -15.13 -4.73
CA ALA A 110 -19.00 -14.77 -4.67
C ALA A 110 -19.88 -15.66 -5.56
N ALA A 111 -19.43 -16.01 -6.76
CA ALA A 111 -20.15 -16.90 -7.67
C ALA A 111 -20.31 -18.33 -7.12
N ARG A 112 -19.41 -18.76 -6.22
CA ARG A 112 -19.48 -20.08 -5.57
C ARG A 112 -20.46 -20.12 -4.40
N ILE A 113 -20.78 -18.97 -3.80
CA ILE A 113 -21.67 -18.87 -2.66
C ILE A 113 -23.10 -18.63 -3.16
N THR A 114 -23.83 -19.73 -3.41
CA THR A 114 -25.24 -19.68 -3.80
C THR A 114 -26.11 -19.22 -2.64
N HIS A 115 -26.80 -18.10 -2.80
CA HIS A 115 -27.85 -17.66 -1.88
C HIS A 115 -29.21 -18.16 -2.38
N GLU A 116 -30.14 -18.48 -1.48
CA GLU A 116 -31.52 -18.89 -1.82
C GLU A 116 -32.29 -17.82 -2.63
N GLN A 117 -31.80 -16.58 -2.61
CA GLN A 117 -32.31 -15.46 -3.40
C GLN A 117 -31.25 -15.04 -4.44
N THR A 118 -31.59 -15.16 -5.72
CA THR A 118 -30.72 -14.81 -6.85
C THR A 118 -30.63 -13.29 -6.99
N HIS A 119 -29.64 -12.69 -6.34
CA HIS A 119 -29.30 -11.29 -6.55
C HIS A 119 -28.25 -11.17 -7.66
N ILE A 120 -28.41 -10.13 -8.49
CA ILE A 120 -27.43 -9.76 -9.51
C ILE A 120 -26.13 -9.41 -8.79
N ILE A 121 -25.06 -10.12 -9.12
CA ILE A 121 -23.72 -9.84 -8.62
C ILE A 121 -23.22 -8.54 -9.27
N GLY A 122 -23.33 -7.43 -8.55
CA GLY A 122 -22.98 -6.09 -9.02
C GLY A 122 -21.53 -5.68 -8.77
N PHE A 123 -20.54 -6.53 -9.11
CA PHE A 123 -19.14 -6.10 -9.04
C PHE A 123 -18.84 -5.09 -10.13
N ARG A 124 -18.41 -3.88 -9.73
CA ARG A 124 -17.88 -2.87 -10.64
C ARG A 124 -16.41 -3.19 -10.90
N SER A 125 -15.97 -3.14 -12.15
CA SER A 125 -14.58 -3.42 -12.53
C SER A 125 -13.61 -2.42 -11.87
N THR A 126 -12.49 -2.92 -11.35
CA THR A 126 -11.43 -2.12 -10.69
C THR A 126 -10.82 -1.07 -11.63
N GLU A 127 -10.81 -1.34 -12.93
CA GLU A 127 -10.38 -0.43 -14.00
C GLU A 127 -11.20 0.87 -14.06
N ALA A 128 -12.46 0.84 -13.60
CA ALA A 128 -13.32 2.02 -13.52
C ALA A 128 -12.96 2.94 -12.35
N LEU A 129 -12.36 2.42 -11.27
CA LEU A 129 -11.95 3.19 -10.09
C LEU A 129 -10.61 3.92 -10.32
N ALA A 130 -9.66 3.29 -11.02
CA ALA A 130 -8.37 3.90 -11.38
C ALA A 130 -8.54 5.15 -12.27
N LYS A 131 -9.50 5.12 -13.21
CA LYS A 131 -9.82 6.26 -14.08
C LYS A 131 -10.42 7.46 -13.32
N PHE A 132 -11.12 7.19 -12.21
CA PHE A 132 -11.73 8.22 -11.39
C PHE A 132 -10.68 9.02 -10.62
N TRP A 133 -9.70 8.36 -9.98
CA TRP A 133 -8.64 9.06 -9.22
C TRP A 133 -7.54 9.68 -10.10
N SER A 134 -7.32 9.17 -11.32
CA SER A 134 -6.35 9.76 -12.25
C SER A 134 -6.82 11.10 -12.83
N SER A 135 -8.13 11.33 -12.87
CA SER A 135 -8.73 12.55 -13.45
C SER A 135 -8.65 13.77 -12.51
N ASP A 136 -8.61 13.55 -11.19
CA ASP A 136 -8.67 14.63 -10.20
C ASP A 136 -7.29 15.16 -9.74
N ILE A 137 -6.20 14.40 -9.93
CA ILE A 137 -4.86 14.78 -9.43
C ILE A 137 -4.18 15.86 -10.29
N HIS A 138 -4.63 16.13 -11.52
CA HIS A 138 -4.01 17.10 -12.42
C HIS A 138 -4.47 18.55 -12.22
N SER A 139 -5.36 18.85 -11.27
CA SER A 139 -5.94 20.19 -11.13
C SER A 139 -5.87 20.80 -9.73
N ASP A 140 -4.79 20.63 -8.96
CA ASP A 140 -4.41 21.72 -8.05
C ASP A 140 -2.94 21.68 -7.61
N SER A 141 -2.13 22.50 -8.26
CA SER A 141 -0.78 22.85 -7.81
C SER A 141 -0.57 24.35 -7.96
N ARG A 142 -1.43 25.15 -7.32
CA ARG A 142 -1.16 26.57 -7.09
C ARG A 142 -1.44 26.98 -5.64
N GLY A 143 -0.35 26.98 -4.86
CA GLY A 143 0.00 28.06 -3.94
C GLY A 143 -0.80 28.18 -2.64
N ALA A 144 -0.28 27.57 -1.58
CA ALA A 144 -0.48 28.10 -0.23
C ALA A 144 0.88 28.53 0.34
N SER A 145 1.20 29.82 0.15
CA SER A 145 2.20 30.52 0.94
C SER A 145 1.75 30.51 2.40
N PHE A 146 2.56 29.93 3.29
CA PHE A 146 2.46 30.17 4.72
C PHE A 146 3.19 31.47 5.04
N GLY A 147 2.44 32.54 5.29
CA GLY A 147 2.93 33.79 5.84
C GLY A 147 2.81 33.79 7.36
N CYS A 148 3.95 34.09 8.01
CA CYS A 148 4.24 34.52 9.39
C CYS A 148 3.23 34.20 10.51
#